data_AF-A0ABD4WM95-F1
#
_entry.id   AF-A0ABD4WM95-F1
#
_cell.length_a   1.000
_cell.length_b   1.000
_cell.length_c   1.000
_cell.angle_alpha   90.00
_cell.angle_beta   90.00
_cell.angle_gamma   90.00
#
_symmetry.space_group_name_H-M   'P 1'
#
loop_
_entity.id
_entity.type
_entity.pdbx_description
1 polymer ?
#
loop_
_entity_poly.entity_id
_entity_poly.type
_entity_poly.pdbx_seq_one_letter_code
_entity_poly.pdbx_strand_id
1 'polypeptide(L)'
;MGRLDKYARQFKRKEPTKVLPIRMPESIYNQFRERCEDLGLSMSEAGYLLIKEEMESNVYTSYTNEVAVTTNSLQIPIQKEDAPTTKVIGRKTSLPSTRWTSASYEIENELPCPLCNQWYSKANFSRHVKNHNFTTREILESHQEIINQMIKRRKSN
;
A
#
# COMPACT_ATOMS: atom_id res chain seq x y z
N MET A 1 6.97 -12.26 54.18
CA MET A 1 6.18 -12.71 53.02
C MET A 1 5.20 -13.77 53.48
N GLY A 2 3.91 -13.59 53.20
CA GLY A 2 2.81 -14.34 53.81
C GLY A 2 2.46 -15.61 53.03
N ARG A 3 1.84 -16.59 53.71
CA ARG A 3 1.41 -17.88 53.12
C ARG A 3 0.40 -17.74 51.96
N LEU A 4 -0.16 -16.55 51.75
CA LEU A 4 -1.09 -16.25 50.66
C LEU A 4 -0.39 -15.74 49.39
N ASP A 5 0.87 -15.31 49.48
CA ASP A 5 1.65 -14.82 48.33
C ASP A 5 1.85 -15.91 47.25
N LYS A 6 1.80 -17.20 47.64
CA LYS A 6 1.85 -18.34 46.71
C LYS A 6 0.57 -18.56 45.89
N TYR A 7 -0.55 -17.99 46.34
CA TYR A 7 -1.84 -18.01 45.63
C TYR A 7 -2.19 -16.65 45.02
N ALA A 8 -1.37 -15.62 45.28
CA ALA A 8 -1.41 -14.33 44.60
C ALA A 8 -0.88 -14.52 43.17
N ARG A 9 -1.66 -15.28 42.41
CA ARG A 9 -1.70 -15.37 40.95
C ARG A 9 -0.30 -15.25 40.35
N GLN A 10 0.30 -16.41 40.11
CA GLN A 10 0.99 -16.65 38.85
C GLN A 10 0.02 -16.33 37.70
N PHE A 11 -0.25 -15.05 37.46
CA PHE A 11 -0.71 -14.55 36.19
C PHE A 11 0.42 -14.93 35.24
N LYS A 12 0.33 -16.12 34.64
CA LYS A 12 1.06 -16.46 33.43
C LYS A 12 1.03 -15.19 32.59
N ARG A 13 2.20 -14.59 32.36
CA ARG A 13 2.36 -13.27 31.74
C ARG A 13 1.72 -13.35 30.35
N LYS A 14 0.42 -13.06 30.26
CA LYS A 14 -0.24 -12.84 28.98
C LYS A 14 0.51 -11.69 28.34
N GLU A 15 0.88 -11.84 27.08
CA GLU A 15 1.52 -10.74 26.36
C GLU A 15 0.62 -9.50 26.46
N PRO A 16 1.21 -8.31 26.68
CA PRO A 16 0.43 -7.10 26.82
C PRO A 16 -0.30 -6.80 25.52
N THR A 17 -1.64 -6.76 25.58
CA THR A 17 -2.48 -6.38 24.44
C THR A 17 -2.45 -4.88 24.22
N LYS A 18 -2.46 -4.43 22.96
CA LYS A 18 -2.57 -3.01 22.60
C LYS A 18 -3.92 -2.74 21.93
N VAL A 19 -4.51 -1.59 22.25
CA VAL A 19 -5.73 -1.10 21.59
C VAL A 19 -5.32 -0.24 20.39
N LEU A 20 -5.85 -0.57 19.22
CA LEU A 20 -5.56 0.13 17.97
C LEU A 20 -6.80 0.92 17.51
N PRO A 21 -6.75 2.26 17.46
CA PRO A 21 -7.82 3.04 16.86
C PRO A 21 -7.73 2.96 15.33
N ILE A 22 -8.80 2.50 14.68
CA ILE A 22 -8.88 2.39 13.22
C ILE A 22 -9.99 3.33 12.73
N ARG A 23 -9.72 4.08 11.65
CA ARG A 23 -10.73 4.89 10.96
C ARG A 23 -11.25 4.08 9.77
N MET A 24 -12.56 3.85 9.72
CA MET A 24 -13.22 3.18 8.60
C MET A 24 -14.52 3.91 8.23
N PRO A 25 -14.94 3.85 6.96
CA PRO A 25 -16.25 4.32 6.54
C PRO A 25 -17.36 3.62 7.33
N GLU A 26 -18.39 4.37 7.70
CA GLU A 26 -19.51 3.88 8.51
C GLU A 26 -20.26 2.72 7.83
N SER A 27 -20.40 2.78 6.50
CA SER A 27 -21.01 1.69 5.71
C SER A 27 -20.27 0.37 5.87
N ILE A 28 -18.94 0.39 5.86
CA ILE A 28 -18.11 -0.81 6.02
C ILE A 28 -18.15 -1.29 7.46
N TYR A 29 -18.13 -0.37 8.43
CA TYR A 29 -18.26 -0.71 9.85
C TYR A 29 -19.56 -1.47 10.14
N ASN A 30 -20.69 -0.96 9.63
CA ASN A 30 -21.99 -1.58 9.85
C ASN A 30 -22.08 -2.96 9.20
N GLN A 31 -21.64 -3.09 7.94
CA GLN A 31 -21.60 -4.39 7.26
C GLN A 31 -20.72 -5.41 7.98
N PHE A 32 -19.54 -4.98 8.45
CA PHE A 32 -18.63 -5.87 9.18
C PHE A 32 -19.20 -6.25 10.55
N ARG A 33 -19.88 -5.32 11.23
CA ARG A 33 -20.55 -5.57 12.49
C ARG A 33 -21.67 -6.59 12.36
N GLU A 34 -22.58 -6.42 11.40
CA GLU A 34 -23.66 -7.38 11.14
C GLU A 34 -23.09 -8.78 10.88
N ARG A 35 -22.05 -8.88 10.04
CA ARG A 35 -21.35 -10.14 9.79
C ARG A 35 -20.76 -10.76 11.05
N CYS A 36 -20.20 -9.96 11.96
CA CYS A 36 -19.67 -10.46 13.23
C CYS A 36 -20.79 -10.98 14.13
N GLU A 37 -21.91 -10.28 14.19
CA GLU A 37 -23.10 -10.69 14.97
C GLU A 37 -23.68 -12.01 14.44
N ASP A 38 -23.80 -12.16 13.11
CA ASP A 38 -24.25 -13.40 12.45
C ASP A 38 -23.34 -14.60 12.77
N LEU A 39 -22.04 -14.37 12.89
CA LEU A 39 -21.03 -15.38 13.20
C LEU A 39 -20.84 -15.61 14.70
N GLY A 40 -21.51 -14.83 15.56
CA GLY A 40 -21.34 -14.89 17.01
C GLY A 40 -19.95 -14.43 17.49
N LEU A 41 -19.26 -13.62 16.70
CA LEU A 41 -17.91 -13.11 17.01
C LEU A 41 -17.96 -11.69 17.54
N SER A 42 -17.08 -11.38 18.49
CA SER A 42 -16.85 -9.98 18.85
C SER A 42 -16.05 -9.27 17.76
N MET A 43 -16.28 -7.96 17.57
CA MET A 43 -15.52 -7.15 16.60
C MET A 43 -13.99 -7.23 16.81
N SER A 44 -13.54 -7.28 18.07
CA SER A 44 -12.13 -7.45 18.42
C SER A 44 -11.57 -8.82 18.07
N GLU A 45 -12.38 -9.86 18.22
CA GLU A 45 -11.99 -11.24 17.90
C GLU A 45 -11.94 -11.46 16.39
N ALA A 46 -12.97 -11.02 15.66
CA ALA A 46 -12.99 -11.04 14.21
C ALA A 46 -11.79 -10.25 13.64
N GLY A 47 -11.50 -9.07 14.19
CA GLY A 47 -10.32 -8.28 13.80
C GLY A 47 -9.00 -9.01 14.10
N TYR A 48 -8.87 -9.64 15.27
CA TYR A 48 -7.69 -10.43 15.62
C TYR A 48 -7.48 -11.61 14.67
N LEU A 49 -8.54 -12.37 14.36
CA LEU A 49 -8.48 -13.53 13.47
C LEU A 49 -8.06 -13.14 12.06
N LEU A 50 -8.63 -12.06 11.50
CA LEU A 50 -8.26 -11.57 10.18
C LEU A 50 -6.79 -11.11 10.11
N ILE A 51 -6.33 -10.37 11.12
CA ILE A 51 -4.92 -9.95 11.19
C ILE A 51 -4.00 -11.16 11.32
N LYS A 52 -4.37 -12.14 12.16
CA LYS A 52 -3.60 -13.36 12.35
C LYS A 52 -3.52 -14.18 11.05
N GLU A 53 -4.66 -14.37 10.38
CA GLU A 53 -4.74 -15.06 9.10
C GLU A 53 -3.86 -14.37 8.05
N GLU A 54 -3.92 -13.04 7.92
CA GLU A 54 -3.08 -12.30 6.97
C GLU A 54 -1.57 -12.48 7.28
N MET A 55 -1.19 -12.50 8.56
CA MET A 55 0.21 -12.70 8.98
C MET A 55 0.69 -14.15 8.78
N GLU A 56 -0.17 -15.13 9.00
CA GLU A 56 0.17 -16.56 8.92
C GLU A 56 0.02 -17.14 7.50
N SER A 57 -0.83 -16.54 6.65
CA SER A 57 -1.10 -16.98 5.28
C SER A 57 0.11 -16.89 4.34
N ASN A 58 1.19 -16.20 4.74
CA ASN A 58 2.45 -16.19 4.01
C ASN A 58 3.25 -17.51 4.11
N VAL A 59 2.85 -18.45 4.98
CA VAL A 59 3.55 -19.74 5.15
C VAL A 59 2.89 -20.87 4.35
N TYR A 60 1.62 -20.73 3.95
CA TYR A 60 0.80 -21.84 3.44
C TYR A 60 0.45 -21.82 1.94
N THR A 61 0.99 -20.89 1.14
CA THR A 61 0.90 -20.96 -0.34
C THR A 61 1.84 -21.99 -0.98
N SER A 62 2.42 -22.90 -0.17
CA SER A 62 3.26 -24.02 -0.64
C SER A 62 2.57 -25.39 -0.62
N TYR A 63 1.32 -25.51 -0.14
CA TYR A 63 0.66 -26.83 0.03
C TYR A 63 -0.71 -27.01 -0.62
N THR A 64 -1.03 -26.26 -1.69
CA THR A 64 -2.16 -26.62 -2.58
C THR A 64 -1.68 -26.72 -4.03
N ASN A 65 -0.74 -27.65 -4.22
CA ASN A 65 -0.43 -28.34 -5.48
C ASN A 65 -1.63 -29.21 -5.96
N GLU A 66 -2.84 -28.65 -6.01
CA GLU A 66 -4.03 -29.38 -6.48
C GLU A 66 -4.73 -28.70 -7.66
N VAL A 67 -4.43 -27.41 -7.94
CA VAL A 67 -4.78 -26.77 -9.22
C VAL A 67 -3.62 -26.88 -10.22
N ALA A 68 -2.84 -27.95 -10.11
CA ALA A 68 -1.76 -28.31 -11.03
C ALA A 68 -2.24 -29.14 -12.24
N VAL A 69 -3.52 -29.05 -12.65
CA VAL A 69 -4.06 -29.96 -13.69
C VAL A 69 -4.60 -29.28 -14.96
N THR A 70 -4.87 -27.96 -15.02
CA THR A 70 -5.53 -27.39 -16.23
C THR A 70 -4.86 -26.21 -16.93
N THR A 71 -3.68 -25.75 -16.51
CA THR A 71 -2.91 -24.76 -17.31
C THR A 71 -1.53 -25.29 -17.67
N ASN A 72 -1.49 -26.44 -18.32
CA ASN A 72 -0.28 -27.00 -18.96
C ASN A 72 -0.08 -26.52 -20.41
N SER A 73 -0.72 -25.44 -20.83
CA SER A 73 -0.42 -24.79 -22.11
C SER A 73 -0.12 -23.32 -21.88
N LEU A 74 0.96 -22.83 -22.52
CA LEU A 74 1.45 -21.44 -22.55
C LEU A 74 2.63 -21.08 -21.63
N GLN A 75 3.55 -22.00 -21.37
CA GLN A 75 4.93 -21.60 -21.04
C GLN A 75 5.91 -22.23 -22.02
N ILE A 76 6.43 -21.42 -22.94
CA ILE A 76 7.58 -21.74 -23.78
C ILE A 76 8.83 -21.69 -22.89
N PRO A 77 9.68 -22.73 -22.88
CA PRO A 77 10.82 -22.80 -21.98
C PRO A 77 11.98 -21.96 -22.53
N ILE A 78 12.40 -20.94 -21.78
CA ILE A 78 13.70 -20.29 -22.01
C ILE A 78 14.75 -21.13 -21.29
N GLN A 79 15.64 -21.73 -22.08
CA GLN A 79 16.67 -22.65 -21.62
C GLN A 79 17.61 -21.99 -20.60
N LYS A 80 17.97 -22.77 -19.58
CA LYS A 80 19.05 -22.47 -18.63
C LYS A 80 20.38 -22.78 -19.33
N GLU A 81 21.31 -21.83 -19.33
CA GLU A 81 22.73 -22.14 -19.43
C GLU A 81 23.42 -21.70 -18.13
N ASP A 82 24.04 -22.69 -17.49
CA ASP A 82 24.85 -22.57 -16.28
C ASP A 82 26.26 -22.08 -16.65
N ALA A 83 26.71 -20.95 -16.09
CA ALA A 83 28.14 -20.61 -15.96
C ALA A 83 28.36 -19.46 -14.95
N PRO A 84 29.57 -19.28 -14.37
CA PRO A 84 29.77 -19.29 -12.93
C PRO A 84 29.82 -17.91 -12.27
N THR A 85 29.44 -17.92 -10.99
CA THR A 85 29.55 -16.85 -10.00
C THR A 85 30.89 -16.11 -10.07
N THR A 86 30.86 -14.85 -10.51
CA THR A 86 31.94 -13.90 -10.24
C THR A 86 31.35 -12.64 -9.61
N LYS A 87 31.72 -12.40 -8.34
CA LYS A 87 31.35 -11.18 -7.61
C LYS A 87 32.04 -9.98 -8.28
N VAL A 88 31.28 -9.20 -9.04
CA VAL A 88 31.72 -7.89 -9.53
C VAL A 88 30.89 -6.80 -8.84
N ILE A 89 31.56 -5.98 -8.04
CA ILE A 89 31.02 -4.73 -7.52
C ILE A 89 30.87 -3.79 -8.71
N GLY A 90 29.71 -3.83 -9.36
CA GLY A 90 29.36 -2.99 -10.51
C GLY A 90 28.34 -1.93 -10.13
N ARG A 91 28.68 -0.66 -10.36
CA ARG A 91 27.77 0.49 -10.28
C ARG A 91 26.44 0.15 -10.95
N LYS A 92 25.33 0.25 -10.21
CA LYS A 92 23.98 0.13 -10.77
C LYS A 92 23.75 1.29 -11.74
N THR A 93 23.87 1.03 -13.04
CA THR A 93 23.20 1.81 -14.07
C THR A 93 21.70 1.53 -13.92
N SER A 94 20.95 2.53 -13.46
CA SER A 94 19.50 2.43 -13.33
C SER A 94 18.88 2.30 -14.72
N LEU A 95 18.26 1.15 -14.99
CA LEU A 95 17.28 1.06 -16.07
C LEU A 95 16.14 2.07 -15.80
N PRO A 96 15.67 2.81 -16.81
CA PRO A 96 14.57 3.74 -16.62
C PRO A 96 13.31 2.95 -16.21
N SER A 97 12.80 3.26 -15.03
CA SER A 97 11.52 2.74 -14.57
C SER A 97 10.42 3.27 -15.49
N THR A 98 9.62 2.38 -16.08
CA THR A 98 8.39 2.72 -16.84
C THR A 98 7.24 3.22 -15.95
N ARG A 99 7.48 3.43 -14.65
CA ARG A 99 6.47 3.95 -13.73
C ARG A 99 6.22 5.42 -14.04
N TRP A 100 4.97 5.78 -14.29
CA TRP A 100 4.53 7.16 -14.47
C TRP A 100 4.94 8.02 -13.26
N THR A 101 5.53 9.18 -13.52
CA THR A 101 5.93 10.13 -12.47
C THR A 101 5.51 11.54 -12.84
N SER A 102 5.14 12.33 -11.83
CA SER A 102 4.83 13.76 -12.00
C SER A 102 6.09 14.65 -12.09
N ALA A 103 7.28 14.05 -12.17
CA ALA A 103 8.55 14.77 -12.09
C ALA A 103 8.77 15.75 -13.24
N SER A 104 8.19 15.49 -14.41
CA SER A 104 8.28 16.37 -15.58
C SER A 104 7.52 17.69 -15.44
N TYR A 105 6.59 17.78 -14.49
CA TYR A 105 5.73 18.95 -14.26
C TYR A 105 6.08 19.72 -12.98
N GLU A 106 7.11 19.27 -12.27
CA GLU A 106 7.50 19.76 -10.95
C GLU A 106 8.46 20.95 -11.05
N ILE A 107 8.18 22.01 -10.31
CA ILE A 107 9.09 23.13 -10.07
C ILE A 107 9.16 23.35 -8.57
N GLU A 108 10.36 23.33 -7.98
CA GLU A 108 10.57 23.60 -6.54
C GLU A 108 9.71 22.75 -5.59
N ASN A 109 9.51 21.47 -5.92
CA ASN A 109 8.60 20.55 -5.20
C ASN A 109 7.12 20.94 -5.22
N GLU A 110 6.71 21.78 -6.17
CA GLU A 110 5.34 22.20 -6.38
C GLU A 110 4.82 21.76 -7.75
N LEU A 111 3.53 21.48 -7.80
CA LEU A 111 2.79 21.10 -9.00
C LEU A 111 1.72 22.16 -9.30
N PRO A 112 1.55 22.54 -10.58
CA PRO A 112 0.54 23.50 -10.98
C PRO A 112 -0.83 22.84 -11.07
N CYS A 113 -1.86 23.53 -10.55
CA CYS A 113 -3.24 23.17 -10.79
C CYS A 113 -3.81 24.08 -11.91
N PRO A 114 -4.18 23.52 -13.07
CA PRO A 114 -4.74 24.29 -14.19
C PRO A 114 -6.15 24.82 -13.91
N LEU A 115 -6.88 24.21 -12.98
CA LEU A 115 -8.24 24.63 -12.61
C LEU A 115 -8.23 25.79 -11.61
N CYS A 116 -7.25 25.81 -10.70
CA CYS A 116 -7.10 26.88 -9.71
C CYS A 116 -6.13 27.98 -10.14
N ASN A 117 -5.37 27.77 -11.22
CA ASN A 117 -4.24 28.63 -11.62
C ASN A 117 -3.25 28.90 -10.48
N GLN A 118 -3.07 27.92 -9.59
CA GLN A 118 -2.23 28.01 -8.41
C GLN A 118 -1.24 26.86 -8.34
N TRP A 119 -0.15 27.07 -7.61
CA TRP A 119 0.84 26.06 -7.32
C TRP A 119 0.60 25.46 -5.95
N TYR A 120 0.78 24.14 -5.85
CA TYR A 120 0.59 23.41 -4.61
C TYR A 120 1.78 22.49 -4.39
N SER A 121 2.19 22.35 -3.13
CA SER A 121 3.21 21.36 -2.76
C SER A 121 2.84 19.96 -3.25
N LYS A 122 3.81 19.24 -3.82
CA LYS A 122 3.68 17.87 -4.30
C LYS A 122 3.06 16.92 -3.28
N ALA A 123 3.39 17.10 -2.00
CA ALA A 123 2.84 16.30 -0.90
C ALA A 123 1.32 16.47 -0.74
N ASN A 124 0.79 17.66 -1.06
CA ASN A 124 -0.62 18.02 -0.89
C ASN A 124 -1.40 18.04 -2.22
N PHE A 125 -0.71 17.98 -3.37
CA PHE A 125 -1.33 18.07 -4.68
C PHE A 125 -2.35 16.94 -4.91
N SER A 126 -2.03 15.70 -4.54
CA SER A 126 -2.97 14.57 -4.69
C SER A 126 -4.27 14.77 -3.91
N ARG A 127 -4.20 15.41 -2.73
CA ARG A 127 -5.39 15.77 -1.93
C ARG A 127 -6.15 16.92 -2.59
N HIS A 128 -5.45 17.91 -3.12
CA HIS A 128 -6.07 19.04 -3.83
C HIS A 128 -6.82 18.58 -5.07
N VAL A 129 -6.22 17.72 -5.90
CA VAL A 129 -6.80 17.27 -7.17
C VAL A 129 -8.07 16.43 -6.95
N LYS A 130 -8.18 15.72 -5.83
CA LYS A 130 -9.42 15.02 -5.43
C LYS A 130 -10.62 15.97 -5.27
N ASN A 131 -10.39 17.24 -4.88
CA ASN A 131 -11.48 18.23 -4.79
C ASN A 131 -12.04 18.59 -6.17
N HIS A 132 -11.29 18.31 -7.24
CA HIS A 132 -11.71 18.51 -8.62
C HIS A 132 -12.24 17.24 -9.28
N ASN A 133 -12.40 16.14 -8.52
CA ASN A 133 -12.80 14.82 -9.02
C ASN A 133 -11.85 14.23 -10.09
N PHE A 134 -10.57 14.60 -10.06
CA PHE A 134 -9.55 14.04 -10.95
C PHE A 134 -8.49 13.26 -10.16
N THR A 135 -7.71 12.44 -10.87
CA THR A 135 -6.42 11.95 -10.36
C THR A 135 -5.29 12.91 -10.71
N THR A 136 -4.19 12.87 -9.95
CA THR A 136 -2.97 13.64 -10.24
C THR A 136 -2.44 13.40 -11.65
N ARG A 137 -2.65 12.19 -12.19
CA ARG A 137 -2.29 11.87 -13.57
C ARG A 137 -3.23 12.51 -14.57
N GLU A 138 -4.53 12.33 -14.39
CA GLU A 138 -5.55 12.87 -15.29
C GLU A 138 -5.45 14.38 -15.41
N ILE A 139 -5.31 15.12 -14.30
CA ILE A 139 -5.25 16.58 -14.35
C ILE A 139 -3.99 17.09 -15.07
N LEU A 140 -2.87 16.37 -14.93
CA LEU A 140 -1.60 16.76 -15.55
C LEU A 140 -1.54 16.38 -17.03
N GLU A 141 -2.17 15.26 -17.42
CA GLU A 141 -2.21 14.79 -18.81
C GLU A 141 -3.31 15.48 -19.64
N SER A 142 -4.48 15.77 -19.07
CA SER A 142 -5.60 16.40 -19.79
C SER A 142 -5.40 17.88 -20.07
N HIS A 143 -4.64 18.59 -19.22
CA HIS A 143 -4.44 20.03 -19.28
C HIS A 143 -2.97 20.43 -19.52
N GLN A 144 -2.23 19.62 -20.29
CA GLN A 144 -0.80 19.82 -20.53
C GLN A 144 -0.46 21.21 -21.07
N GLU A 145 -1.26 21.77 -21.96
CA GLU A 145 -0.99 23.09 -22.56
C GLU A 145 -1.01 24.22 -21.52
N ILE A 146 -2.02 24.23 -20.64
CA ILE A 146 -2.18 25.23 -19.58
C ILE A 146 -1.04 25.08 -18.56
N ILE A 147 -0.73 23.84 -18.17
CA ILE A 147 0.36 23.53 -17.25
C ILE A 147 1.71 23.99 -17.82
N ASN A 148 1.97 23.73 -19.11
CA ASN A 148 3.19 24.18 -19.77
C ASN A 148 3.30 25.71 -19.79
N GLN A 149 2.19 26.44 -19.95
CA GLN A 149 2.19 27.90 -19.83
C GLN A 149 2.50 28.37 -18.42
N MET A 150 1.92 27.74 -17.39
CA MET A 150 2.22 28.05 -15.98
C MET A 150 3.70 27.81 -15.65
N ILE A 151 4.25 26.66 -16.10
CA ILE A 151 5.67 26.31 -15.96
C ILE A 151 6.56 27.35 -16.65
N LYS A 152 6.22 27.77 -17.88
CA LYS A 152 6.96 28.81 -18.60
C LYS A 152 6.96 30.14 -17.84
N ARG A 153 5.80 30.59 -17.35
CA ARG A 153 5.69 31.83 -16.56
C ARG A 153 6.53 31.82 -15.29
N ARG A 154 6.63 30.66 -14.62
CA ARG A 154 7.43 30.52 -13.40
C ARG A 154 8.93 30.41 -13.68
N LYS A 155 9.33 29.91 -14.86
CA LYS A 155 10.74 29.88 -15.28
C LYS A 155 11.23 31.21 -15.87
N SER A 156 10.31 32.08 -16.33
CA SER A 156 10.65 33.39 -16.89
C SER A 156 10.69 34.53 -15.87
N ASN A 157 10.22 34.29 -14.64
CA ASN A 157 10.37 35.18 -13.49
C ASN A 157 11.56 34.72 -12.64
#